data_AF-A0A4X2MFY3-F1
#
_entry.id   AF-A0A4X2MFY3-F1
#
_cell.length_a   1.000
_cell.length_b   1.000
_cell.length_c   1.000
_cell.angle_alpha   90.00
_cell.angle_beta   90.00
_cell.angle_gamma   90.00
#
_symmetry.space_group_name_H-M   'P 1'
#
loop_
_entity.id
_entity.type
_entity.pdbx_description
1 polymer ?
#
loop_
_entity_poly.entity_id
_entity_poly.type
_entity_poly.pdbx_seq_one_letter_code
_entity_poly.pdbx_strand_id
1 'polypeptide(L)'
;MDLKNSGMVTPKRTVLSVSQEKLRNNAADWHNLLSKWETLNKMGFSVVNKIGNIKISALTEDKVELECNSIASGFHSQKVNPKYNEELEMLYKELHDTLENLNDPFFPGLKI
;
A
#
# COMPACT_ATOMS: atom_id res chain seq x y z
N MET A 1 43.15 -33.41 32.08
CA MET A 1 41.95 -34.14 31.63
C MET A 1 41.22 -34.52 32.90
N ASP A 2 40.01 -34.05 33.22
CA ASP A 2 38.81 -34.13 32.39
C ASP A 2 37.81 -32.98 32.63
N LEU A 3 37.19 -32.55 31.53
CA LEU A 3 36.04 -31.65 31.46
C LEU A 3 34.83 -32.27 32.17
N LYS A 4 34.17 -31.53 33.06
CA LYS A 4 32.80 -31.85 33.50
C LYS A 4 31.87 -30.66 33.29
N ASN A 5 31.30 -30.68 32.09
CA ASN A 5 29.99 -30.16 31.67
C ASN A 5 29.48 -28.87 32.33
N SER A 6 29.78 -27.74 31.68
CA SER A 6 28.87 -26.59 31.67
C SER A 6 27.54 -27.03 31.07
N GLY A 7 26.62 -27.46 31.94
CA GLY A 7 25.26 -27.79 31.57
C GLY A 7 24.56 -26.51 31.12
N MET A 8 24.49 -26.31 29.80
CA MET A 8 23.48 -25.45 29.20
C MET A 8 22.12 -25.95 29.69
N VAL A 9 21.58 -25.29 30.71
CA VAL A 9 20.16 -25.38 31.06
C VAL A 9 19.44 -24.72 29.89
N THR A 10 19.10 -25.52 28.88
CA THR A 10 18.05 -25.16 27.94
C THR A 10 16.82 -24.82 28.78
N PRO A 11 16.22 -23.62 28.64
CA PRO A 11 15.03 -23.27 29.38
C PRO A 11 14.00 -24.37 29.18
N LYS A 12 13.61 -25.06 30.26
CA LYS A 12 12.48 -26.00 30.21
C LYS A 12 11.31 -25.23 29.61
N ARG A 13 10.86 -25.64 28.43
CA ARG A 13 9.71 -25.06 27.73
C ARG A 13 8.55 -25.09 28.72
N THR A 14 8.27 -23.95 29.32
CA THR A 14 7.23 -23.82 30.33
C THR A 14 5.93 -23.97 29.56
N VAL A 15 5.18 -25.04 29.83
CA VAL A 15 3.87 -25.22 29.21
C VAL A 15 3.02 -24.05 29.69
N LEU A 16 2.76 -23.10 28.80
CA LEU A 16 1.97 -21.92 29.10
C LEU A 16 0.58 -22.37 29.51
N SER A 17 -0.01 -21.68 30.48
CA SER A 17 -1.43 -21.89 30.75
C SER A 17 -2.25 -21.52 29.50
N VAL A 18 -3.44 -22.08 29.38
CA VAL A 18 -4.37 -21.79 28.26
C VAL A 18 -4.62 -20.28 28.11
N SER A 19 -4.62 -19.52 29.22
CA SER A 19 -4.78 -18.06 29.18
C SER A 19 -3.56 -17.31 28.65
N GLN A 20 -2.34 -17.77 28.97
CA GLN A 20 -1.09 -17.20 28.45
C GLN A 20 -0.93 -17.48 26.96
N GLU A 21 -1.29 -18.69 26.52
CA GLU A 21 -1.31 -19.08 25.11
C GLU A 21 -2.26 -18.19 24.30
N LYS A 22 -3.46 -17.93 24.84
CA LYS A 22 -4.46 -17.05 24.22
C LYS A 22 -3.96 -15.61 24.10
N LEU A 23 -3.33 -15.06 25.14
CA LEU A 23 -2.76 -13.71 25.08
C LEU A 23 -1.65 -13.62 24.02
N ARG A 24 -0.78 -14.63 23.94
CA ARG A 24 0.27 -14.69 22.91
C ARG A 24 -0.31 -14.75 21.51
N ASN A 25 -1.33 -15.58 21.29
CA ASN A 25 -1.99 -15.69 19.99
C ASN A 25 -2.68 -14.37 19.60
N ASN A 26 -3.38 -13.73 20.55
CA ASN A 26 -3.97 -12.40 20.31
C ASN A 26 -2.90 -11.35 19.95
N ALA A 27 -1.75 -11.35 20.62
CA ALA A 27 -0.65 -10.43 20.30
C ALA A 27 -0.09 -10.68 18.90
N ALA A 28 0.01 -11.95 18.48
CA ALA A 28 0.39 -12.30 17.12
C ALA A 28 -0.66 -11.84 16.10
N ASP A 29 -1.95 -11.99 16.40
CA ASP A 29 -3.03 -11.52 15.54
C ASP A 29 -3.00 -10.00 15.37
N TRP A 30 -2.78 -9.24 16.44
CA TRP A 30 -2.60 -7.79 16.38
C TRP A 30 -1.41 -7.38 15.53
N HIS A 31 -0.27 -8.07 15.65
CA HIS A 31 0.89 -7.82 14.82
C HIS A 31 0.58 -8.07 13.34
N ASN A 32 -0.08 -9.19 13.04
CA ASN A 32 -0.48 -9.53 11.68
C ASN A 32 -1.44 -8.49 11.08
N LEU A 33 -2.40 -8.00 11.87
CA LEU A 33 -3.33 -6.95 11.44
C LEU A 33 -2.60 -5.63 11.15
N LEU A 34 -1.68 -5.21 12.02
CA LEU A 34 -0.90 -4.00 11.81
C LEU A 34 -0.03 -4.11 10.56
N SER A 35 0.66 -5.24 10.36
CA SER A 35 1.48 -5.46 9.17
C SER A 35 0.66 -5.45 7.87
N LYS A 36 -0.55 -6.04 7.87
CA LYS A 36 -1.47 -5.97 6.73
C LYS A 36 -1.91 -4.53 6.44
N TRP A 37 -2.30 -3.78 7.47
CA TRP A 37 -2.69 -2.38 7.36
C TRP A 37 -1.55 -1.50 6.80
N GLU A 38 -0.32 -1.66 7.30
CA GLU A 38 0.84 -0.95 6.77
C GLU A 38 1.09 -1.25 5.29
N THR A 39 0.93 -2.52 4.90
CA THR A 39 1.13 -2.94 3.51
C THR A 39 0.07 -2.32 2.59
N LEU A 40 -1.20 -2.39 2.97
CA LEU A 40 -2.31 -1.78 2.22
C LEU A 40 -2.14 -0.27 2.08
N ASN A 41 -1.76 0.42 3.16
CA ASN A 41 -1.49 1.86 3.10
C ASN A 41 -0.34 2.20 2.15
N LYS A 42 0.78 1.48 2.22
CA LYS A 42 1.92 1.72 1.32
C LYS A 42 1.51 1.55 -0.14
N MET A 43 0.72 0.51 -0.45
CA MET A 43 0.20 0.29 -1.80
C MET A 43 -0.73 1.43 -2.22
N GLY A 44 -1.72 1.79 -1.39
CA GLY A 44 -2.65 2.90 -1.68
C GLY A 44 -1.95 4.24 -1.90
N PHE A 45 -1.02 4.61 -1.03
CA PHE A 45 -0.21 5.84 -1.18
C PHE A 45 0.62 5.82 -2.48
N SER A 46 1.19 4.67 -2.85
CA SER A 46 1.95 4.55 -4.10
C SER A 46 1.06 4.81 -5.32
N VAL A 47 -0.13 4.21 -5.35
CA VAL A 47 -1.08 4.37 -6.47
C VAL A 47 -1.57 5.81 -6.58
N VAL A 48 -1.98 6.42 -5.46
CA VAL A 48 -2.43 7.84 -5.44
C VAL A 48 -1.31 8.78 -5.89
N ASN A 49 -0.06 8.54 -5.48
CA ASN A 49 1.08 9.33 -5.94
C ASN A 49 1.32 9.19 -7.45
N LYS A 50 1.21 7.99 -8.01
CA LYS A 50 1.31 7.78 -9.46
C LYS A 50 0.21 8.55 -10.21
N ILE A 51 -1.03 8.47 -9.73
CA ILE A 51 -2.17 9.24 -10.29
C ILE A 51 -1.88 10.75 -10.24
N GLY A 52 -1.40 11.24 -9.09
CA GLY A 52 -1.05 12.64 -8.90
C GLY A 52 0.04 13.09 -9.88
N ASN A 53 1.12 12.32 -10.00
CA ASN A 53 2.21 12.60 -10.94
C ASN A 53 1.72 12.64 -12.39
N ILE A 54 0.91 11.66 -12.81
CA ILE A 54 0.33 11.61 -14.16
C ILE A 54 -0.52 12.86 -14.44
N LYS A 55 -1.36 13.27 -13.49
CA LYS A 55 -2.18 14.49 -13.62
C LYS A 55 -1.35 15.76 -13.67
N ILE A 56 -0.31 15.87 -12.84
CA ILE A 56 0.61 17.00 -12.84
C ILE A 56 1.35 17.07 -14.18
N SER A 57 1.88 15.94 -14.67
CA SER A 57 2.55 15.86 -15.97
C SER A 57 1.65 16.31 -17.11
N ALA A 58 0.39 15.84 -17.15
CA ALA A 58 -0.58 16.28 -18.15
C ALA A 58 -0.84 17.79 -18.10
N LEU A 59 -1.01 18.36 -16.89
CA LEU A 59 -1.19 19.81 -16.73
C LEU A 59 0.04 20.61 -17.17
N THR A 60 1.26 20.08 -16.94
CA THR A 60 2.49 20.74 -17.37
C THR A 60 2.71 20.63 -18.88
N GLU A 61 2.38 19.50 -19.50
CA GLU A 61 2.42 19.34 -20.96
C GLU A 61 1.42 20.27 -21.64
N ASP A 62 0.17 20.31 -21.16
CA ASP A 62 -0.87 21.24 -21.65
C ASP A 62 -0.42 22.71 -21.53
N LYS A 63 0.26 23.08 -20.45
CA LYS A 63 0.76 24.45 -20.25
C LYS A 63 1.90 24.79 -21.22
N VAL A 64 2.83 23.87 -21.44
CA VAL A 64 3.95 24.06 -22.39
C VAL A 64 3.44 24.11 -23.83
N GLU A 65 2.51 23.24 -24.21
CA GLU A 65 1.85 23.30 -25.52
C GLU A 65 1.09 24.62 -25.72
N LEU A 66 0.37 25.10 -24.69
CA LEU A 66 -0.34 26.38 -24.75
C LEU A 66 0.62 27.58 -24.90
N GLU A 67 1.73 27.60 -24.18
CA GLU A 67 2.77 28.64 -24.33
C GLU A 67 3.44 28.60 -25.71
N CYS A 68 3.71 27.41 -26.27
CA CYS A 68 4.25 27.26 -27.62
C CYS A 68 3.24 27.65 -28.72
N ASN A 69 1.97 27.29 -28.56
CA ASN A 69 0.90 27.56 -29.53
C ASN A 69 0.42 29.03 -29.46
N SER A 70 0.68 29.75 -28.36
CA SER A 70 0.47 31.20 -28.30
C SER A 70 1.36 31.98 -29.29
N ILE A 71 2.44 31.35 -29.79
CA ILE A 71 3.32 31.91 -30.83
C ILE A 71 2.86 31.47 -32.24
N ALA A 72 2.14 30.35 -32.36
CA ALA A 72 1.69 29.78 -33.63
C ALA A 72 0.16 29.59 -33.63
N SER A 73 -0.54 30.64 -34.08
CA SER A 73 -2.00 30.69 -34.24
C SER A 73 -2.63 29.44 -34.88
N GLY A 74 -3.65 28.90 -34.20
CA GLY A 74 -4.87 28.37 -34.82
C GLY A 74 -4.99 26.85 -34.91
N PHE A 75 -5.96 26.31 -34.17
CA PHE A 75 -6.42 24.92 -34.13
C PHE A 75 -5.50 23.90 -33.44
N HIS A 76 -5.80 23.61 -32.16
CA HIS A 76 -5.53 22.28 -31.63
C HIS A 76 -6.73 21.77 -30.83
N SER A 77 -7.41 20.77 -31.39
CA SER A 77 -8.28 19.88 -30.62
C SER A 77 -7.42 19.19 -29.58
N GLN A 78 -7.78 19.33 -28.31
CA GLN A 78 -7.15 18.66 -27.16
C GLN A 78 -7.16 17.14 -27.41
N LYS A 79 -6.10 16.62 -28.02
CA LYS A 79 -5.93 15.18 -28.24
C LYS A 79 -5.44 14.57 -26.94
N VAL A 80 -6.38 14.18 -26.08
CA VAL A 80 -6.09 13.34 -24.93
C VAL A 80 -5.34 12.10 -25.45
N ASN A 81 -4.09 11.93 -25.03
CA ASN A 81 -3.27 10.80 -25.45
C ASN A 81 -3.96 9.50 -24.96
N PRO A 82 -4.34 8.57 -25.87
CA PRO A 82 -5.09 7.38 -25.48
C PRO A 82 -4.32 6.50 -24.48
N LYS A 83 -2.98 6.51 -24.52
CA LYS A 83 -2.12 5.76 -23.59
C LYS A 83 -2.16 6.34 -22.17
N TYR A 84 -2.26 7.66 -22.03
CA TYR A 84 -2.45 8.34 -20.73
C TYR A 84 -3.75 7.89 -20.07
N ASN A 85 -4.83 7.83 -20.85
CA ASN A 85 -6.13 7.45 -20.35
C ASN A 85 -6.15 6.00 -19.87
N GLU A 86 -5.55 5.08 -20.64
CA GLU A 86 -5.46 3.66 -20.26
C GLU A 86 -4.65 3.44 -18.97
N GLU A 87 -3.51 4.11 -18.79
CA GLU A 87 -2.69 4.00 -17.58
C GLU A 87 -3.42 4.54 -16.34
N LEU A 88 -4.13 5.67 -16.51
CA LEU A 88 -4.93 6.28 -15.45
C LEU A 88 -6.07 5.37 -14.99
N GLU A 89 -6.80 4.77 -15.92
CA GLU A 89 -7.89 3.82 -15.63
C GLU A 89 -7.38 2.56 -14.93
N MET A 90 -6.21 2.03 -15.33
CA MET A 90 -5.58 0.92 -14.62
C MET A 90 -5.24 1.28 -13.16
N LEU A 91 -4.69 2.48 -12.92
CA LEU A 91 -4.36 2.93 -11.56
C LEU A 91 -5.61 3.19 -10.71
N TYR A 92 -6.70 3.71 -11.30
CA TYR A 92 -7.96 3.84 -10.58
C TYR A 92 -8.54 2.48 -10.19
N LYS A 93 -8.45 1.49 -11.08
CA LYS A 93 -8.83 0.11 -10.77
C LYS A 93 -7.96 -0.49 -9.68
N GLU A 94 -6.64 -0.30 -9.73
CA GLU A 94 -5.71 -0.77 -8.69
C GLU A 94 -6.00 -0.13 -7.32
N LEU A 95 -6.33 1.17 -7.30
CA LEU A 95 -6.73 1.87 -6.08
C LEU A 95 -8.03 1.30 -5.52
N HIS A 96 -9.02 1.08 -6.37
CA HIS A 96 -10.30 0.47 -5.97
C HIS A 96 -10.10 -0.93 -5.39
N ASP A 97 -9.32 -1.78 -6.07
CA ASP A 97 -9.00 -3.13 -5.60
C ASP A 97 -8.27 -3.08 -4.23
N THR A 98 -7.40 -2.08 -4.01
CA THR A 98 -6.74 -1.85 -2.72
C THR A 98 -7.72 -1.44 -1.61
N LEU A 99 -8.74 -0.63 -1.93
CA LEU A 99 -9.77 -0.21 -0.99
C LEU A 99 -10.73 -1.36 -0.63
N GLU A 100 -11.09 -2.20 -1.59
CA GLU A 100 -11.90 -3.40 -1.30
C GLU A 100 -11.15 -4.38 -0.39
N ASN A 101 -9.83 -4.50 -0.55
CA ASN A 101 -9.01 -5.30 0.37
C ASN A 101 -8.95 -4.72 1.80
N LEU A 102 -9.29 -3.45 2.01
CA LEU A 102 -9.47 -2.87 3.35
C LEU A 102 -10.86 -3.18 3.94
N ASN A 103 -11.86 -3.43 3.10
CA ASN A 103 -13.22 -3.79 3.50
C ASN A 103 -13.38 -5.28 3.87
N ASP A 104 -12.33 -6.09 3.69
CA ASP A 104 -12.28 -7.50 4.07
C ASP A 104 -12.50 -7.66 5.61
N PRO A 105 -13.24 -8.67 6.11
CA PRO A 105 -13.69 -8.77 7.51
C PRO A 105 -12.59 -8.90 8.57
N PHE A 106 -11.32 -8.83 8.18
CA PHE A 106 -10.17 -8.80 9.08
C PHE A 106 -10.09 -7.52 9.92
N PHE A 107 -10.84 -6.47 9.57
CA PHE A 107 -11.04 -5.27 10.40
C PHE A 107 -12.48 -5.18 10.91
N PRO A 108 -12.94 -6.09 11.80
CA PRO A 108 -14.29 -6.03 12.32
C PRO A 108 -14.42 -4.81 13.25
N GLY A 109 -14.90 -3.69 12.72
CA GLY A 109 -15.20 -2.49 13.51
C GLY A 109 -14.78 -1.15 12.89
N LEU A 110 -14.03 -1.14 11.78
CA LEU A 110 -13.72 0.12 11.09
C LEU A 110 -14.82 0.43 10.06
N LYS A 111 -15.96 0.93 10.54
CA LYS A 111 -16.91 1.63 9.66
C LYS A 111 -16.28 2.99 9.34
N ILE A 112 -15.95 3.23 8.08
CA ILE A 112 -15.70 4.59 7.57
C ILE A 112 -17.05 5.33 7.52
#